data_AF-A0A9W9ITE5-F1
#
_entry.id   AF-A0A9W9ITE5-F1
#
_cell.length_a   1.000
_cell.length_b   1.000
_cell.length_c   1.000
_cell.angle_alpha   90.00
_cell.angle_beta   90.00
_cell.angle_gamma   90.00
#
_symmetry.space_group_name_H-M   'P 1'
#
loop_
_entity.id
_entity.type
_entity.pdbx_description
1 polymer ?
#
loop_
_entity_poly.entity_id
_entity_poly.type
_entity_poly.pdbx_seq_one_letter_code
_entity_poly.pdbx_strand_id
1 'polypeptide(L)'
;MTGFAKLALSVQKVRAAIHNRRKAGAKDQRGSSLRNDHADLPPSSPWDLPVEIQIRIFAYSGITDFHPLRLVCKAFYQLLTRNEHEIVRQYLRLRRHGTLPSPIDDDRIYTRNPGDDVVLLSDLFPPQMLCSRLCYYLADRILDRFIQTEPAVMKASFPAKRNERNALVKRGIASIWFHLAPLMYYTLYFLESYASARREHTNMLVQKYEAGQLPVPLPLEIRQRMYRELQTRILQSPPFTNTAALVATHHCMHLLVSYIRYAMSPDGQAEIDDSWISSLLTLAPFVRIVEFFSAEIGDGGSQRTQRKDFMYNFYSDTTKYEKDHMNSVVFARASAQNLHSSVQDIWFAAAAAELRARRAIPHDVEHVWVWNGIPIVFGCPDCHPTRGWQA
;
A
#
# COMPACT_ATOMS: atom_id res chain seq x y z
N MET A 1 -6.30 -13.18 24.08
CA MET A 1 -6.34 -11.70 24.07
C MET A 1 -5.18 -11.15 23.24
N THR A 2 -5.40 -10.86 21.95
CA THR A 2 -4.39 -10.22 21.09
C THR A 2 -4.22 -8.75 21.46
N GLY A 3 -3.03 -8.19 21.19
CA GLY A 3 -2.66 -6.83 21.62
C GLY A 3 -3.42 -5.71 20.92
N PHE A 4 -3.91 -5.91 19.69
CA PHE A 4 -4.57 -4.87 18.90
C PHE A 4 -5.96 -4.48 19.44
N ALA A 5 -6.73 -5.43 19.99
CA ALA A 5 -8.02 -5.14 20.61
C ALA A 5 -7.90 -4.17 21.81
N LYS A 6 -6.86 -4.33 22.64
CA LYS A 6 -6.54 -3.38 23.72
C LYS A 6 -6.02 -2.03 23.21
N LEU A 7 -5.45 -1.99 22.01
CA LEU A 7 -4.89 -0.79 21.39
C LEU A 7 -5.94 0.06 20.68
N ALA A 8 -6.98 -0.50 20.05
CA ALA A 8 -8.06 0.27 19.43
C ALA A 8 -8.77 1.21 20.43
N LEU A 9 -9.02 0.72 21.65
CA LEU A 9 -9.54 1.52 22.78
C LEU A 9 -8.53 2.59 23.26
N SER A 10 -7.23 2.35 23.08
CA SER A 10 -6.18 3.33 23.40
C SER A 10 -6.06 4.41 22.32
N VAL A 11 -6.28 4.08 21.05
CA VAL A 11 -6.25 5.02 19.92
C VAL A 11 -7.34 6.09 20.05
N GLN A 12 -8.55 5.73 20.48
CA GLN A 12 -9.60 6.71 20.79
C GLN A 12 -9.20 7.68 21.91
N LYS A 13 -8.54 7.16 22.96
CA LYS A 13 -8.04 7.97 24.09
C LYS A 13 -6.87 8.88 23.70
N VAL A 14 -5.96 8.40 22.85
CA VAL A 14 -4.84 9.19 22.31
C VAL A 14 -5.33 10.27 21.34
N ARG A 15 -6.34 9.97 20.51
CA ARG A 15 -6.99 10.95 19.62
C ARG A 15 -7.64 12.09 20.41
N ALA A 16 -8.30 11.76 21.53
CA ALA A 16 -8.86 12.75 22.46
C ALA A 16 -7.77 13.60 23.17
N ALA A 17 -6.68 12.97 23.62
CA ALA A 17 -5.59 13.66 24.31
C ALA A 17 -4.83 14.65 23.40
N ILE A 18 -4.62 14.28 22.12
CA ILE A 18 -3.94 15.14 21.13
C ILE A 18 -4.84 16.32 20.72
N HIS A 19 -6.15 16.09 20.60
CA HIS A 19 -7.10 17.17 20.29
C HIS A 19 -7.14 18.23 21.42
N ASN A 20 -7.01 17.80 22.69
CA ASN A 20 -6.95 18.71 23.83
C ASN A 20 -5.64 19.51 23.88
N ARG A 21 -4.51 18.93 23.45
CA ARG A 21 -3.20 19.62 23.42
C ARG A 21 -3.11 20.71 22.34
N ARG A 22 -3.83 20.59 21.23
CA ARG A 22 -3.90 21.62 20.16
C ARG A 22 -4.65 22.89 20.58
N LYS A 23 -5.55 22.83 21.56
CA LYS A 23 -6.22 24.04 22.11
C LYS A 23 -5.32 24.87 23.02
N ALA A 24 -4.21 24.30 23.52
CA ALA A 24 -3.34 24.96 24.49
C ALA A 24 -2.05 25.59 23.89
N GLY A 25 -1.73 25.31 22.62
CA GLY A 25 -0.41 25.59 22.03
C GLY A 25 -0.33 26.74 21.03
N ALA A 26 -1.15 27.79 21.18
CA ALA A 26 -1.10 28.98 20.32
C ALA A 26 -0.59 30.21 21.10
N LYS A 27 0.69 30.19 21.48
CA LYS A 27 1.45 31.40 21.82
C LYS A 27 2.95 31.09 21.78
N ASP A 28 3.71 32.06 21.23
CA ASP A 28 5.17 32.19 21.18
C ASP A 28 5.89 31.35 20.09
N GLN A 29 6.83 31.84 19.28
CA GLN A 29 7.80 32.94 19.45
C GLN A 29 8.41 33.39 18.09
N ARG A 30 8.97 34.60 18.07
CA ARG A 30 9.59 35.37 16.96
C ARG A 30 11.13 35.47 17.13
N GLY A 31 11.86 35.65 16.03
CA GLY A 31 13.25 36.21 15.94
C GLY A 31 14.39 35.18 16.07
N SER A 32 15.59 35.28 15.48
CA SER A 32 16.36 36.40 14.89
C SER A 32 17.57 35.83 14.07
N SER A 33 18.31 36.70 13.39
CA SER A 33 19.15 36.55 12.19
C SER A 33 20.68 36.33 12.34
N LEU A 34 21.27 35.85 11.23
CA LEU A 34 22.53 36.22 10.53
C LEU A 34 23.91 36.22 11.22
N ARG A 35 24.89 35.50 10.60
CA ARG A 35 26.16 36.07 10.07
C ARG A 35 27.00 35.05 9.27
N ASN A 36 27.55 35.50 8.14
CA ASN A 36 28.59 34.86 7.32
C ASN A 36 29.96 35.44 7.71
N ASP A 37 31.03 34.66 7.57
CA ASP A 37 32.39 35.15 7.31
C ASP A 37 33.13 34.17 6.37
N HIS A 38 33.80 34.70 5.36
CA HIS A 38 34.59 34.02 4.33
C HIS A 38 36.08 33.97 4.73
N ALA A 39 36.78 32.89 4.37
CA ALA A 39 38.24 32.85 4.26
C ALA A 39 38.69 31.93 3.09
N ASP A 40 39.76 32.34 2.42
CA ASP A 40 40.27 31.92 1.10
C ASP A 40 40.73 30.46 0.94
N LEU A 41 40.59 29.90 -0.29
CA LEU A 41 41.18 28.62 -0.73
C LEU A 41 41.71 28.71 -2.19
N PRO A 42 42.79 27.98 -2.55
CA PRO A 42 43.58 28.10 -3.79
C PRO A 42 42.92 27.35 -4.98
N PRO A 43 43.45 27.41 -6.22
CA PRO A 43 42.65 27.41 -7.45
C PRO A 43 41.81 26.14 -7.56
N SER A 44 40.50 26.35 -7.52
CA SER A 44 39.53 25.27 -7.55
C SER A 44 39.67 24.46 -8.83
N SER A 45 39.64 23.14 -8.65
CA SER A 45 39.35 22.24 -9.76
C SER A 45 38.05 22.72 -10.43
N PRO A 46 37.89 22.65 -11.76
CA PRO A 46 36.65 23.05 -12.44
C PRO A 46 35.40 22.28 -11.98
N TRP A 47 35.55 21.37 -11.00
CA TRP A 47 34.52 20.53 -10.43
C TRP A 47 34.40 20.63 -8.90
N ASP A 48 34.89 21.69 -8.24
CA ASP A 48 34.62 21.97 -6.80
C ASP A 48 33.16 22.38 -6.54
N LEU A 49 32.23 21.70 -7.20
CA LEU A 49 30.82 21.76 -6.91
C LEU A 49 30.52 20.93 -5.67
N PRO A 50 29.57 21.38 -4.82
CA PRO A 50 29.00 20.53 -3.79
C PRO A 50 28.53 19.19 -4.36
N VAL A 51 28.75 18.11 -3.60
CA VAL A 51 28.46 16.73 -4.04
C VAL A 51 26.99 16.58 -4.44
N GLU A 52 26.09 17.33 -3.83
CA GLU A 52 24.66 17.36 -4.13
C GLU A 52 24.39 17.88 -5.56
N ILE A 53 25.14 18.88 -6.02
CA ILE A 53 25.03 19.42 -7.37
C ILE A 53 25.60 18.43 -8.37
N GLN A 54 26.75 17.81 -8.04
CA GLN A 54 27.36 16.78 -8.89
C GLN A 54 26.42 15.59 -9.06
N ILE A 55 25.83 15.08 -7.97
CA ILE A 55 24.80 14.02 -8.01
C ILE A 55 23.65 14.41 -8.92
N ARG A 56 23.16 15.65 -8.82
CA ARG A 56 22.05 16.13 -9.65
C ARG A 56 22.43 16.19 -11.14
N ILE A 57 23.65 16.61 -11.46
CA ILE A 57 24.17 16.63 -12.84
C ILE A 57 24.21 15.20 -13.40
N PHE A 58 24.82 14.26 -12.66
CA PHE A 58 24.90 12.87 -13.10
C PHE A 58 23.54 12.17 -13.17
N ALA A 59 22.55 12.62 -12.40
CA ALA A 59 21.18 12.11 -12.48
C ALA A 59 20.47 12.46 -13.82
N TYR A 60 20.97 13.44 -14.59
CA TYR A 60 20.46 13.74 -15.94
C TYR A 60 21.12 12.91 -17.05
N SER A 61 22.27 12.29 -16.78
CA SER A 61 22.98 11.41 -17.72
C SER A 61 22.17 10.14 -18.02
N GLY A 62 22.31 9.60 -19.23
CA GLY A 62 21.75 8.30 -19.59
C GLY A 62 22.48 7.16 -18.88
N ILE A 63 21.82 6.01 -18.72
CA ILE A 63 22.40 4.82 -18.07
C ILE A 63 23.65 4.34 -18.81
N THR A 64 23.65 4.48 -20.14
CA THR A 64 24.77 4.17 -21.02
C THR A 64 25.99 5.05 -20.80
N ASP A 65 25.80 6.25 -20.24
CA ASP A 65 26.87 7.25 -20.12
C ASP A 65 27.73 7.02 -18.87
N PHE A 66 27.22 6.29 -17.88
CA PHE A 66 27.94 6.03 -16.62
C PHE A 66 29.23 5.24 -16.82
N HIS A 67 29.25 4.29 -17.76
CA HIS A 67 30.46 3.51 -18.02
C HIS A 67 31.57 4.37 -18.64
N PRO A 68 31.34 5.12 -19.74
CA PRO A 68 32.30 6.11 -20.23
C PRO A 68 32.71 7.14 -19.17
N LEU A 69 31.77 7.67 -18.38
CA LEU A 69 32.05 8.69 -17.35
C LEU A 69 32.97 8.17 -16.24
N ARG A 70 32.85 6.89 -15.85
CA ARG A 70 33.76 6.24 -14.89
C ARG A 70 35.20 6.15 -15.42
N LEU A 71 35.40 6.18 -16.73
CA LEU A 71 36.72 6.08 -17.37
C LEU A 71 37.39 7.44 -17.61
N VAL A 72 36.68 8.56 -17.40
CA VAL A 72 37.20 9.92 -17.64
C VAL A 72 38.38 10.26 -16.73
N CYS A 73 38.24 10.03 -15.42
CA CYS A 73 39.32 10.21 -14.46
C CYS A 73 39.05 9.48 -13.14
N LYS A 74 40.10 9.36 -12.31
CA LYS A 74 40.00 8.72 -10.98
C LYS A 74 38.99 9.41 -10.06
N ALA A 75 38.85 10.73 -10.15
CA ALA A 75 37.89 11.49 -9.36
C ALA A 75 36.44 11.15 -9.76
N PHE A 76 36.14 11.06 -11.06
CA PHE A 76 34.83 10.65 -11.56
C PHE A 76 34.51 9.21 -11.17
N TYR A 77 35.47 8.30 -11.32
CA TYR A 77 35.31 6.91 -10.86
C TYR A 77 34.93 6.84 -9.38
N GLN A 78 35.66 7.56 -8.51
CA GLN A 78 35.40 7.56 -7.07
C GLN A 78 34.06 8.21 -6.72
N LEU A 79 33.71 9.32 -7.36
CA LEU A 79 32.46 10.03 -7.12
C LEU A 79 31.24 9.21 -7.54
N LEU A 80 31.27 8.62 -8.75
CA LEU A 80 30.18 7.81 -9.29
C LEU A 80 30.01 6.52 -8.51
N THR A 81 31.10 5.91 -8.02
CA THR A 81 31.04 4.66 -7.24
C THR A 81 30.57 4.92 -5.81
N ARG A 82 31.04 5.99 -5.15
CA ARG A 82 30.64 6.32 -3.77
C ARG A 82 29.20 6.80 -3.66
N ASN A 83 28.70 7.51 -4.67
CA ASN A 83 27.38 8.12 -4.66
C ASN A 83 26.38 7.42 -5.60
N GLU A 84 26.72 6.22 -6.09
CA GLU A 84 25.93 5.45 -7.06
C GLU A 84 24.45 5.38 -6.66
N HIS A 85 24.19 5.03 -5.40
CA HIS A 85 22.83 4.89 -4.88
C HIS A 85 22.03 6.19 -4.92
N GLU A 86 22.62 7.34 -4.54
CA GLU A 86 21.90 8.61 -4.54
C GLU A 86 21.75 9.17 -5.96
N ILE A 87 22.73 8.94 -6.85
CA ILE A 87 22.61 9.28 -8.27
C ILE A 87 21.48 8.49 -8.93
N VAL A 88 21.41 7.18 -8.71
CA VAL A 88 20.32 6.32 -9.21
C VAL A 88 18.98 6.77 -8.62
N ARG A 89 18.92 7.11 -7.33
CA ARG A 89 17.70 7.61 -6.68
C ARG A 89 17.20 8.91 -7.32
N GLN A 90 18.09 9.86 -7.59
CA GLN A 90 17.74 11.12 -8.25
C GLN A 90 17.37 10.90 -9.72
N TYR A 91 18.09 10.02 -10.43
CA TYR A 91 17.79 9.62 -11.80
C TYR A 91 16.36 9.07 -11.91
N LEU A 92 15.98 8.14 -11.01
CA LEU A 92 14.64 7.58 -10.95
C LEU A 92 13.58 8.64 -10.60
N ARG A 93 13.85 9.54 -9.65
CA ARG A 93 12.93 10.65 -9.31
C ARG A 93 12.67 11.58 -10.48
N LEU A 94 13.71 11.95 -11.22
CA LEU A 94 13.59 12.86 -12.37
C LEU A 94 12.74 12.24 -13.50
N ARG A 95 12.86 10.92 -13.73
CA ARG A 95 12.16 10.25 -14.83
C ARG A 95 10.79 9.67 -14.46
N ARG A 96 10.51 9.42 -13.18
CA ARG A 96 9.17 9.00 -12.67
C ARG A 96 8.04 9.99 -12.95
N HIS A 97 8.35 11.25 -13.26
CA HIS A 97 7.35 12.29 -13.56
C HIS A 97 6.79 12.22 -15.00
N GLY A 98 7.17 11.24 -15.83
CA GLY A 98 6.71 11.14 -17.22
C GLY A 98 6.34 9.74 -17.74
N THR A 99 6.66 8.65 -17.05
CA THR A 99 6.74 7.30 -17.68
C THR A 99 5.76 6.25 -17.18
N LEU A 100 4.89 6.52 -16.22
CA LEU A 100 3.76 5.62 -15.97
C LEU A 100 2.58 6.02 -16.86
N PRO A 101 1.96 5.06 -17.59
CA PRO A 101 0.73 5.33 -18.29
C PRO A 101 -0.33 5.77 -17.28
N SER A 102 -0.99 6.89 -17.54
CA SER A 102 -2.33 7.07 -17.00
C SER A 102 -3.21 6.03 -17.71
N PRO A 103 -4.01 5.22 -17.01
CA PRO A 103 -4.96 4.30 -17.65
C PRO A 103 -6.05 4.99 -18.49
N ILE A 104 -5.97 6.32 -18.63
CA ILE A 104 -6.99 7.20 -19.18
C ILE A 104 -6.52 7.85 -20.49
N ASP A 105 -5.23 7.74 -20.86
CA ASP A 105 -4.65 8.50 -21.97
C ASP A 105 -3.91 7.58 -22.97
N ASP A 106 -4.59 7.21 -24.06
CA ASP A 106 -4.10 6.31 -25.12
C ASP A 106 -3.06 6.98 -26.07
N ASP A 107 -2.79 8.28 -25.91
CA ASP A 107 -2.02 9.07 -26.88
C ASP A 107 -0.50 9.17 -26.60
N ARG A 108 0.02 8.53 -25.53
CA ARG A 108 1.48 8.55 -25.26
C ARG A 108 2.24 7.44 -25.98
N ILE A 109 2.91 7.79 -27.07
CA ILE A 109 3.85 6.92 -27.78
C ILE A 109 5.07 6.63 -26.89
N TYR A 110 5.16 5.40 -26.39
CA TYR A 110 6.31 4.92 -25.63
C TYR A 110 7.54 4.76 -26.54
N THR A 111 8.65 5.39 -26.17
CA THR A 111 9.96 5.07 -26.73
C THR A 111 10.53 3.88 -25.94
N ARG A 112 10.83 2.75 -26.58
CA ARG A 112 11.56 1.60 -25.98
C ARG A 112 13.00 1.95 -25.62
N ASN A 113 13.22 3.00 -24.84
CA ASN A 113 14.54 3.49 -24.50
C ASN A 113 15.01 2.77 -23.22
N PRO A 114 16.28 2.33 -23.12
CA PRO A 114 16.77 1.54 -21.96
C PRO A 114 16.61 2.24 -20.59
N GLY A 115 16.49 3.58 -20.59
CA GLY A 115 16.20 4.35 -19.37
C GLY A 115 14.78 4.15 -18.83
N ASP A 116 13.83 3.81 -19.69
CA ASP A 116 12.44 3.55 -19.33
C ASP A 116 12.28 2.13 -18.74
N ASP A 117 13.08 1.17 -19.19
CA ASP A 117 13.13 -0.20 -18.63
C ASP A 117 13.63 -0.21 -17.18
N VAL A 118 14.59 0.65 -16.81
CA VAL A 118 15.08 0.71 -15.43
C VAL A 118 14.11 1.43 -14.50
N VAL A 119 13.37 2.42 -14.99
CA VAL A 119 12.25 3.01 -14.23
C VAL A 119 11.16 1.96 -14.03
N LEU A 120 10.75 1.27 -15.10
CA LEU A 120 9.78 0.16 -15.06
C LEU A 120 10.21 -0.94 -14.08
N LEU A 121 11.45 -1.42 -14.16
CA LEU A 121 12.00 -2.42 -13.24
C LEU A 121 12.05 -1.89 -11.79
N SER A 122 12.52 -0.66 -11.58
CA SER A 122 12.54 -0.03 -10.26
C SER A 122 11.15 0.21 -9.66
N ASP A 123 10.13 0.30 -10.52
CA ASP A 123 8.73 0.42 -10.14
C ASP A 123 8.07 -0.95 -9.97
N LEU A 124 8.59 -2.02 -10.60
CA LEU A 124 8.11 -3.41 -10.47
C LEU A 124 8.70 -4.17 -9.26
N PHE A 125 9.98 -3.94 -8.94
CA PHE A 125 10.68 -4.72 -7.90
C PHE A 125 10.20 -4.47 -6.46
N PRO A 126 9.96 -3.22 -6.00
CA PRO A 126 9.42 -2.98 -4.67
C PRO A 126 7.99 -3.55 -4.48
N PRO A 127 7.05 -3.37 -5.43
CA PRO A 127 5.75 -4.05 -5.44
C PRO A 127 5.80 -5.56 -5.28
N GLN A 128 6.67 -6.24 -6.04
CA GLN A 128 6.82 -7.69 -6.00
C GLN A 128 7.25 -8.19 -4.61
N MET A 129 8.22 -7.52 -4.01
CA MET A 129 8.71 -7.87 -2.67
C MET A 129 7.66 -7.62 -1.59
N LEU A 130 6.91 -6.51 -1.69
CA LEU A 130 5.84 -6.19 -0.75
C LEU A 130 4.66 -7.17 -0.86
N CYS A 131 4.22 -7.48 -2.09
CA CYS A 131 3.16 -8.46 -2.33
C CYS A 131 3.57 -9.84 -1.82
N SER A 132 4.78 -10.28 -2.14
CA SER A 132 5.31 -11.57 -1.69
C SER A 132 5.38 -11.67 -0.16
N ARG A 133 5.90 -10.64 0.52
CA ARG A 133 5.94 -10.60 1.99
C ARG A 133 4.53 -10.61 2.60
N LEU A 134 3.61 -9.82 2.07
CA LEU A 134 2.22 -9.82 2.55
C LEU A 134 1.56 -11.18 2.37
N CYS A 135 1.76 -11.83 1.23
CA CYS A 135 1.25 -13.17 0.97
C CYS A 135 1.84 -14.19 1.94
N TYR A 136 3.13 -14.08 2.27
CA TYR A 136 3.77 -14.94 3.27
C TYR A 136 3.14 -14.74 4.66
N TYR A 137 2.93 -13.49 5.08
CA TYR A 137 2.28 -13.20 6.36
C TYR A 137 0.84 -13.71 6.40
N LEU A 138 0.05 -13.47 5.36
CA LEU A 138 -1.31 -14.01 5.27
C LEU A 138 -1.31 -15.54 5.33
N ALA A 139 -0.44 -16.19 4.56
CA ALA A 139 -0.31 -17.64 4.57
C ALA A 139 0.05 -18.20 5.96
N ASP A 140 0.95 -17.54 6.68
CA ASP A 140 1.29 -17.87 8.08
C ASP A 140 0.06 -17.77 8.99
N ARG A 141 -0.69 -16.67 8.94
CA ARG A 141 -1.90 -16.47 9.76
C ARG A 141 -3.03 -17.42 9.39
N ILE A 142 -3.20 -17.72 8.10
CA ILE A 142 -4.18 -18.68 7.62
C ILE A 142 -3.93 -20.04 8.23
N LEU A 143 -2.68 -20.49 8.17
CA LEU A 143 -2.33 -21.80 8.67
C LEU A 143 -2.31 -21.87 10.20
N ASP A 144 -1.89 -20.81 10.87
CA ASP A 144 -1.97 -20.69 12.34
C ASP A 144 -3.44 -20.81 12.81
N ARG A 145 -4.37 -20.08 12.17
CA ARG A 145 -5.80 -20.16 12.46
C ARG A 145 -6.39 -21.55 12.17
N PHE A 146 -6.01 -22.17 11.05
CA PHE A 146 -6.43 -23.54 10.73
C PHE A 146 -6.00 -24.54 11.82
N ILE A 147 -4.74 -24.49 12.25
CA ILE A 147 -4.21 -25.38 13.29
C ILE A 147 -4.93 -25.17 14.63
N GLN A 148 -5.25 -23.92 14.97
CA GLN A 148 -5.97 -23.57 16.20
C GLN A 148 -7.43 -24.03 16.19
N THR A 149 -8.11 -23.91 15.05
CA THR A 149 -9.55 -24.21 14.92
C THR A 149 -9.83 -25.68 14.66
N GLU A 150 -8.88 -26.44 14.10
CA GLU A 150 -9.04 -27.85 13.74
C GLU A 150 -8.12 -28.81 14.53
N PRO A 151 -8.16 -28.81 15.88
CA PRO A 151 -7.28 -29.65 16.69
C PRO A 151 -7.57 -31.15 16.49
N ALA A 152 -8.79 -31.52 16.11
CA ALA A 152 -9.17 -32.90 15.82
C ALA A 152 -8.47 -33.41 14.55
N VAL A 153 -8.48 -32.63 13.47
CA VAL A 153 -7.76 -32.94 12.22
C VAL A 153 -6.26 -33.05 12.50
N MET A 154 -5.71 -32.15 13.32
CA MET A 154 -4.29 -32.18 13.71
C MET A 154 -3.92 -33.43 14.51
N LYS A 155 -4.79 -33.87 15.45
CA LYS A 155 -4.55 -35.08 16.24
C LYS A 155 -4.67 -36.34 15.39
N ALA A 156 -5.67 -36.41 14.51
CA ALA A 156 -5.91 -37.58 13.65
C ALA A 156 -4.83 -37.74 12.58
N SER A 157 -4.42 -36.64 11.93
CA SER A 157 -3.45 -36.67 10.83
C SER A 157 -2.00 -36.63 11.30
N PHE A 158 -1.74 -36.07 12.50
CA PHE A 158 -0.39 -35.87 13.05
C PHE A 158 -0.30 -36.20 14.55
N PRO A 159 -0.51 -37.47 14.94
CA PRO A 159 -0.62 -37.87 16.35
C PRO A 159 0.69 -37.76 17.15
N ALA A 160 1.88 -37.87 16.53
CA ALA A 160 3.11 -38.05 17.33
C ALA A 160 4.43 -37.40 16.82
N LYS A 161 4.44 -36.55 15.78
CA LYS A 161 5.71 -36.01 15.25
C LYS A 161 5.69 -34.50 15.04
N ARG A 162 6.45 -33.79 15.90
CA ARG A 162 6.77 -32.36 15.75
C ARG A 162 7.30 -32.03 14.34
N ASN A 163 8.07 -32.93 13.75
CA ASN A 163 8.65 -32.76 12.41
C ASN A 163 7.59 -32.76 11.30
N GLU A 164 6.57 -33.62 11.39
CA GLU A 164 5.49 -33.68 10.39
C GLU A 164 4.58 -32.46 10.49
N ARG A 165 4.31 -31.98 11.71
CA ARG A 165 3.60 -30.69 11.91
C ARG A 165 4.40 -29.51 11.36
N ASN A 166 5.72 -29.48 11.58
CA ASN A 166 6.57 -28.44 11.00
C ASN A 166 6.61 -28.52 9.46
N ALA A 167 6.58 -29.72 8.89
CA ALA A 167 6.52 -29.93 7.44
C ALA A 167 5.18 -29.49 6.85
N LEU A 168 4.05 -29.81 7.52
CA LEU A 168 2.73 -29.26 7.21
C LEU A 168 2.77 -27.73 7.22
N VAL A 169 3.35 -27.12 8.26
CA VAL A 169 3.40 -25.67 8.39
C VAL A 169 4.16 -25.05 7.22
N LYS A 170 5.38 -25.51 6.96
CA LYS A 170 6.21 -24.98 5.87
C LYS A 170 5.57 -25.19 4.50
N ARG A 171 5.06 -26.39 4.22
CA ARG A 171 4.44 -26.71 2.93
C ARG A 171 3.12 -25.96 2.74
N GLY A 172 2.32 -25.87 3.80
CA GLY A 172 1.04 -25.16 3.78
C GLY A 172 1.22 -23.68 3.52
N ILE A 173 2.16 -23.03 4.24
CA ILE A 173 2.51 -21.64 4.00
C ILE A 173 2.98 -21.45 2.56
N ALA A 174 3.87 -22.32 2.06
CA ALA A 174 4.38 -22.21 0.69
C ALA A 174 3.27 -22.36 -0.37
N SER A 175 2.36 -23.32 -0.22
CA SER A 175 1.23 -23.52 -1.13
C SER A 175 0.30 -22.31 -1.16
N ILE A 176 -0.09 -21.80 0.02
CA ILE A 176 -0.99 -20.64 0.12
C ILE A 176 -0.29 -19.39 -0.42
N TRP A 177 0.97 -19.17 -0.06
CA TRP A 177 1.78 -18.05 -0.54
C TRP A 177 1.89 -18.05 -2.07
N PHE A 178 2.20 -19.20 -2.67
CA PHE A 178 2.32 -19.32 -4.12
C PHE A 178 1.00 -19.01 -4.84
N HIS A 179 -0.13 -19.43 -4.26
CA HIS A 179 -1.45 -19.14 -4.79
C HIS A 179 -1.84 -17.66 -4.63
N LEU A 180 -1.57 -17.07 -3.46
CA LEU A 180 -1.91 -15.67 -3.18
C LEU A 180 -1.05 -14.65 -3.92
N ALA A 181 0.22 -14.99 -4.20
CA ALA A 181 1.17 -14.08 -4.83
C ALA A 181 0.63 -13.39 -6.10
N PRO A 182 0.14 -14.11 -7.14
CA PRO A 182 -0.43 -13.48 -8.33
C PRO A 182 -1.68 -12.65 -8.01
N LEU A 183 -2.54 -13.10 -7.10
CA LEU A 183 -3.78 -12.41 -6.74
C LEU A 183 -3.52 -11.08 -6.03
N MET A 184 -2.49 -11.05 -5.18
CA MET A 184 -2.11 -9.85 -4.44
C MET A 184 -1.58 -8.74 -5.35
N TYR A 185 -1.03 -9.06 -6.52
CA TYR A 185 -0.65 -8.02 -7.50
C TYR A 185 -1.85 -7.27 -8.02
N TYR A 186 -2.98 -7.94 -8.27
CA TYR A 186 -4.20 -7.26 -8.70
C TYR A 186 -4.78 -6.40 -7.58
N THR A 187 -4.72 -6.88 -6.33
CA THR A 187 -5.06 -6.08 -5.15
C THR A 187 -4.21 -4.81 -5.07
N LEU A 188 -2.88 -4.94 -5.18
CA LEU A 188 -1.97 -3.81 -5.19
C LEU A 188 -2.26 -2.87 -6.37
N TYR A 189 -2.42 -3.41 -7.57
CA TYR A 189 -2.71 -2.65 -8.78
C TYR A 189 -3.95 -1.78 -8.60
N PHE A 190 -5.03 -2.35 -8.06
CA PHE A 190 -6.23 -1.58 -7.77
C PHE A 190 -5.97 -0.46 -6.76
N LEU A 191 -5.33 -0.76 -5.62
CA LEU A 191 -5.12 0.23 -4.56
C LEU A 191 -4.24 1.40 -5.03
N GLU A 192 -3.17 1.11 -5.79
CA GLU A 192 -2.30 2.15 -6.36
C GLU A 192 -3.00 2.94 -7.47
N SER A 193 -3.72 2.26 -8.37
CA SER A 193 -4.48 2.94 -9.44
C SER A 193 -5.57 3.84 -8.86
N TYR A 194 -6.26 3.38 -7.82
CA TYR A 194 -7.29 4.15 -7.13
C TYR A 194 -6.69 5.32 -6.34
N ALA A 195 -5.56 5.14 -5.69
CA ALA A 195 -4.85 6.24 -5.02
C ALA A 195 -4.40 7.31 -6.03
N SER A 196 -3.83 6.90 -7.17
CA SER A 196 -3.42 7.79 -8.25
C SER A 196 -4.59 8.54 -8.87
N ALA A 197 -5.64 7.82 -9.26
CA ALA A 197 -6.84 8.38 -9.90
C ALA A 197 -7.55 9.40 -9.00
N ARG A 198 -7.61 9.16 -7.68
CA ARG A 198 -8.14 10.16 -6.74
C ARG A 198 -7.26 11.40 -6.66
N ARG A 199 -5.93 11.25 -6.62
CA ARG A 199 -5.01 12.41 -6.57
C ARG A 199 -5.14 13.25 -7.84
N GLU A 200 -5.14 12.62 -9.01
CA GLU A 200 -5.34 13.30 -10.29
C GLU A 200 -6.70 14.01 -10.33
N HIS A 201 -7.77 13.34 -9.89
CA HIS A 201 -9.09 13.94 -9.83
C HIS A 201 -9.15 15.13 -8.87
N THR A 202 -8.54 15.03 -7.68
CA THR A 202 -8.43 16.16 -6.75
C THR A 202 -7.68 17.33 -7.38
N ASN A 203 -6.57 17.08 -8.09
CA ASN A 203 -5.81 18.13 -8.78
C ASN A 203 -6.67 18.85 -9.84
N MET A 204 -7.45 18.09 -10.63
CA MET A 204 -8.38 18.65 -11.61
C MET A 204 -9.46 19.52 -10.93
N LEU A 205 -9.99 19.07 -9.78
CA LEU A 205 -10.98 19.85 -9.02
C LEU A 205 -10.38 21.13 -8.44
N VAL A 206 -9.13 21.10 -7.97
CA VAL A 206 -8.39 22.31 -7.53
C VAL A 206 -8.26 23.29 -8.70
N GLN A 207 -7.83 22.84 -9.88
CA GLN A 207 -7.71 23.70 -11.06
C GLN A 207 -9.04 24.33 -11.47
N LYS A 208 -10.13 23.56 -11.45
CA LYS A 208 -11.48 24.09 -11.74
C LYS A 208 -11.95 25.11 -10.70
N TYR A 209 -11.61 24.88 -9.43
CA TYR A 209 -11.87 25.83 -8.36
C TYR A 209 -11.07 27.14 -8.55
N GLU A 210 -9.77 27.04 -8.84
CA GLU A 210 -8.90 28.19 -9.11
C GLU A 210 -9.37 28.99 -10.34
N ALA A 211 -9.95 28.31 -11.34
CA ALA A 211 -10.59 28.94 -12.49
C ALA A 211 -11.97 29.55 -12.21
N GLY A 212 -12.49 29.46 -10.96
CA GLY A 212 -13.80 29.97 -10.57
C GLY A 212 -14.98 29.15 -11.10
N GLN A 213 -14.75 27.94 -11.60
CA GLN A 213 -15.74 27.09 -12.28
C GLN A 213 -16.36 26.02 -11.37
N LEU A 214 -15.88 25.89 -10.13
CA LEU A 214 -16.34 24.86 -9.20
C LEU A 214 -16.77 25.48 -7.86
N PRO A 215 -18.04 25.30 -7.43
CA PRO A 215 -18.44 25.66 -6.09
C PRO A 215 -17.82 24.68 -5.08
N VAL A 216 -17.01 25.21 -4.15
CA VAL A 216 -16.39 24.45 -3.05
C VAL A 216 -16.80 25.06 -1.70
N PRO A 217 -16.78 24.30 -0.59
CA PRO A 217 -16.38 22.89 -0.49
C PRO A 217 -17.42 21.90 -1.02
N LEU A 218 -16.96 20.84 -1.68
CA LEU A 218 -17.82 19.74 -2.14
C LEU A 218 -18.30 18.87 -0.96
N PRO A 219 -19.63 18.61 -0.86
CA PRO A 219 -20.22 17.69 0.12
C PRO A 219 -19.67 16.26 0.04
N LEU A 220 -19.80 15.51 1.15
CA LEU A 220 -19.34 14.11 1.24
C LEU A 220 -20.02 13.21 0.19
N GLU A 221 -21.32 13.36 -0.02
CA GLU A 221 -22.09 12.56 -0.98
C GLU A 221 -21.58 12.71 -2.41
N ILE A 222 -21.26 13.95 -2.82
CA ILE A 222 -20.70 14.23 -4.14
C ILE A 222 -19.34 13.55 -4.27
N ARG A 223 -18.50 13.63 -3.22
CA ARG A 223 -17.19 12.98 -3.18
C ARG A 223 -17.29 11.46 -3.30
N GLN A 224 -18.22 10.83 -2.57
CA GLN A 224 -18.43 9.39 -2.62
C GLN A 224 -18.87 8.94 -4.02
N ARG A 225 -19.78 9.68 -4.68
CA ARG A 225 -20.19 9.39 -6.05
C ARG A 225 -19.02 9.48 -7.03
N MET A 226 -18.23 10.56 -6.98
CA MET A 226 -17.04 10.72 -7.83
C MET A 226 -16.04 9.58 -7.64
N TYR A 227 -15.83 9.13 -6.40
CA TYR A 227 -14.94 8.02 -6.11
C TYR A 227 -15.48 6.67 -6.59
N ARG A 228 -16.80 6.46 -6.51
CA ARG A 228 -17.46 5.28 -7.09
C ARG A 228 -17.28 5.23 -8.60
N GLU A 229 -17.36 6.37 -9.28
CA GLU A 229 -17.10 6.48 -10.72
C GLU A 229 -15.63 6.16 -11.06
N LEU A 230 -14.68 6.63 -10.26
CA LEU A 230 -13.25 6.27 -10.41
C LEU A 230 -13.04 4.76 -10.26
N GLN A 231 -13.62 4.15 -9.22
CA GLN A 231 -13.53 2.70 -9.00
C GLN A 231 -14.11 1.92 -10.18
N THR A 232 -15.30 2.31 -10.64
CA THR A 232 -15.99 1.67 -11.76
C THR A 232 -15.13 1.72 -13.03
N ARG A 233 -14.54 2.87 -13.34
CA ARG A 233 -13.62 3.00 -14.47
C ARG A 233 -12.41 2.07 -14.37
N ILE A 234 -11.80 1.98 -13.19
CA ILE A 234 -10.66 1.06 -12.97
C ILE A 234 -11.09 -0.40 -13.20
N LEU A 235 -12.25 -0.81 -12.69
CA LEU A 235 -12.76 -2.18 -12.84
C LEU A 235 -13.15 -2.54 -14.28
N GLN A 236 -13.45 -1.53 -15.10
CA GLN A 236 -13.78 -1.68 -16.52
C GLN A 236 -12.55 -1.60 -17.43
N SER A 237 -11.37 -1.32 -16.88
CA SER A 237 -10.10 -1.30 -17.60
C SER A 237 -9.27 -2.57 -17.33
N PRO A 238 -8.32 -2.93 -18.21
CA PRO A 238 -7.35 -3.98 -17.90
C PRO A 238 -6.62 -3.71 -16.57
N PRO A 239 -6.29 -4.75 -15.77
CA PRO A 239 -6.48 -6.19 -16.04
C PRO A 239 -7.88 -6.70 -15.67
N PHE A 240 -8.75 -5.85 -15.11
CA PHE A 240 -10.06 -6.26 -14.58
C PHE A 240 -11.12 -6.47 -15.65
N THR A 241 -10.85 -6.17 -16.93
CA THR A 241 -11.67 -6.65 -18.07
C THR A 241 -11.74 -8.17 -18.11
N ASN A 242 -10.73 -8.88 -17.59
CA ASN A 242 -10.79 -10.32 -17.36
C ASN A 242 -11.63 -10.62 -16.10
N THR A 243 -12.80 -11.24 -16.28
CA THR A 243 -13.70 -11.62 -15.18
C THR A 243 -13.05 -12.55 -14.16
N ALA A 244 -12.18 -13.48 -14.58
CA ALA A 244 -11.48 -14.36 -13.64
C ALA A 244 -10.53 -13.58 -12.73
N ALA A 245 -9.80 -12.61 -13.29
CA ALA A 245 -8.93 -11.73 -12.51
C ALA A 245 -9.74 -10.86 -11.54
N LEU A 246 -10.90 -10.35 -11.97
CA LEU A 246 -11.81 -9.59 -11.11
C LEU A 246 -12.32 -10.43 -9.93
N VAL A 247 -12.79 -11.65 -10.19
CA VAL A 247 -13.28 -12.59 -9.15
C VAL A 247 -12.16 -12.94 -8.16
N ALA A 248 -10.99 -13.33 -8.66
CA ALA A 248 -9.88 -13.74 -7.80
C ALA A 248 -9.36 -12.56 -6.94
N THR A 249 -9.34 -11.35 -7.50
CA THR A 249 -9.03 -10.12 -6.74
C THR A 249 -10.09 -9.83 -5.70
N HIS A 250 -11.37 -10.07 -6.03
CA HIS A 250 -12.47 -9.91 -5.10
C HIS A 250 -12.34 -10.84 -3.89
N HIS A 251 -11.98 -12.11 -4.09
CA HIS A 251 -11.68 -13.04 -3.00
C HIS A 251 -10.45 -12.63 -2.20
N CYS A 252 -9.39 -12.17 -2.87
CA CYS A 252 -8.17 -11.69 -2.20
C CYS A 252 -8.44 -10.48 -1.32
N MET A 253 -9.25 -9.52 -1.77
CA MET A 253 -9.70 -8.37 -0.98
C MET A 253 -10.54 -8.80 0.23
N HIS A 254 -11.46 -9.76 0.05
CA HIS A 254 -12.24 -10.34 1.15
C HIS A 254 -11.35 -10.99 2.21
N LEU A 255 -10.39 -11.80 1.78
CA LEU A 255 -9.40 -12.45 2.64
C LEU A 255 -8.53 -11.43 3.39
N LEU A 256 -8.01 -10.42 2.69
CA LEU A 256 -7.19 -9.39 3.32
C LEU A 256 -7.95 -8.65 4.43
N VAL A 257 -9.18 -8.22 4.14
CA VAL A 257 -10.02 -7.49 5.09
C VAL A 257 -10.47 -8.40 6.23
N SER A 258 -10.82 -9.66 5.98
CA SER A 258 -11.21 -10.60 7.04
C SER A 258 -10.07 -10.84 8.03
N TYR A 259 -8.82 -10.97 7.54
CA TYR A 259 -7.66 -11.15 8.40
C TYR A 259 -7.25 -9.88 9.16
N ILE A 260 -7.43 -8.69 8.56
CA ILE A 260 -7.28 -7.43 9.31
C ILE A 260 -8.31 -7.35 10.44
N ARG A 261 -9.58 -7.69 10.16
CA ARG A 261 -10.64 -7.72 11.19
C ARG A 261 -10.31 -8.73 12.30
N TYR A 262 -9.90 -9.94 11.92
CA TYR A 262 -9.52 -10.98 12.89
C TYR A 262 -8.35 -10.56 13.78
N ALA A 263 -7.31 -9.92 13.22
CA ALA A 263 -6.19 -9.42 14.00
C ALA A 263 -6.60 -8.34 15.03
N MET A 264 -7.60 -7.51 14.67
CA MET A 264 -8.12 -6.43 15.51
C MET A 264 -9.12 -6.93 16.58
N SER A 265 -9.92 -7.95 16.28
CA SER A 265 -10.91 -8.56 17.18
C SER A 265 -10.99 -10.08 16.95
N PRO A 266 -10.10 -10.89 17.56
CA PRO A 266 -10.06 -12.33 17.32
C PRO A 266 -11.29 -13.05 17.87
N ASP A 267 -11.85 -12.51 18.95
CA ASP A 267 -12.96 -13.11 19.68
C ASP A 267 -14.33 -12.70 19.09
N GLY A 268 -14.35 -11.81 18.09
CA GLY A 268 -15.58 -11.34 17.41
C GLY A 268 -16.52 -10.51 18.29
N GLN A 269 -16.15 -10.21 19.54
CA GLN A 269 -17.03 -9.58 20.54
C GLN A 269 -17.12 -8.05 20.43
N ALA A 270 -16.22 -7.40 19.69
CA ALA A 270 -16.24 -5.95 19.47
C ALA A 270 -16.63 -5.64 18.02
N GLU A 271 -17.63 -4.77 17.83
CA GLU A 271 -17.90 -4.13 16.54
C GLU A 271 -16.63 -3.39 16.11
N ILE A 272 -16.02 -3.85 15.03
CA ILE A 272 -14.85 -3.20 14.46
C ILE A 272 -15.36 -2.06 13.59
N ASP A 273 -14.96 -0.84 13.96
CA ASP A 273 -15.12 0.32 13.10
C ASP A 273 -14.26 0.14 11.82
N ASP A 274 -14.91 -0.27 10.74
CA ASP A 274 -14.32 -0.49 9.41
C ASP A 274 -13.68 0.78 8.83
N SER A 275 -13.96 1.95 9.40
CA SER A 275 -13.38 3.20 8.93
C SER A 275 -11.87 3.28 9.14
N TRP A 276 -11.32 2.57 10.13
CA TRP A 276 -9.88 2.41 10.32
C TRP A 276 -9.25 1.56 9.20
N ILE A 277 -9.89 0.43 8.87
CA ILE A 277 -9.46 -0.44 7.75
C ILE A 277 -9.57 0.33 6.44
N SER A 278 -10.63 1.11 6.29
CA SER A 278 -10.85 1.92 5.12
C SER A 278 -9.76 2.98 4.94
N SER A 279 -9.31 3.58 6.04
CA SER A 279 -8.18 4.51 6.04
C SER A 279 -6.86 3.82 5.71
N LEU A 280 -6.64 2.59 6.20
CA LEU A 280 -5.47 1.78 5.85
C LEU A 280 -5.41 1.44 4.36
N LEU A 281 -6.55 1.08 3.76
CA LEU A 281 -6.60 0.72 2.34
C LEU A 281 -6.58 1.93 1.41
N THR A 282 -6.92 3.13 1.89
CA THR A 282 -7.08 4.29 1.00
C THR A 282 -6.13 5.45 1.26
N LEU A 283 -5.74 5.70 2.50
CA LEU A 283 -4.91 6.87 2.84
C LEU A 283 -3.44 6.50 3.01
N ALA A 284 -3.17 5.23 3.29
CA ALA A 284 -1.84 4.72 3.50
C ALA A 284 -1.28 4.03 2.25
N PRO A 285 0.03 4.11 2.01
CA PRO A 285 0.67 3.33 0.96
C PRO A 285 0.61 1.83 1.29
N PHE A 286 0.63 0.98 0.27
CA PHE A 286 0.50 -0.48 0.43
C PHE A 286 1.49 -1.08 1.44
N VAL A 287 2.69 -0.51 1.55
CA VAL A 287 3.69 -0.91 2.57
C VAL A 287 3.14 -0.90 4.00
N ARG A 288 2.16 -0.05 4.33
CA ARG A 288 1.53 -0.04 5.67
C ARG A 288 0.71 -1.28 5.95
N ILE A 289 0.11 -1.90 4.93
CA ILE A 289 -0.58 -3.19 5.06
C ILE A 289 0.46 -4.27 5.39
N VAL A 290 1.61 -4.25 4.72
CA VAL A 290 2.72 -5.18 5.00
C VAL A 290 3.26 -4.99 6.42
N GLU A 291 3.45 -3.75 6.86
CA GLU A 291 3.90 -3.44 8.23
C GLU A 291 2.89 -3.84 9.29
N PHE A 292 1.58 -3.69 9.02
CA PHE A 292 0.52 -4.14 9.92
C PHE A 292 0.68 -5.64 10.24
N PHE A 293 0.77 -6.47 9.21
CA PHE A 293 0.93 -7.91 9.37
C PHE A 293 2.31 -8.29 9.93
N SER A 294 3.38 -7.58 9.54
CA SER A 294 4.71 -7.74 10.14
C SER A 294 4.67 -7.50 11.66
N ALA A 295 3.98 -6.44 12.11
CA ALA A 295 3.81 -6.08 13.51
C ALA A 295 2.87 -7.03 14.28
N GLU A 296 1.97 -7.70 13.56
CA GLU A 296 1.11 -8.73 14.14
C GLU A 296 1.92 -9.99 14.47
N ILE A 297 2.73 -10.46 13.51
CA ILE A 297 3.51 -11.71 13.60
C ILE A 297 4.81 -11.53 14.40
N GLY A 298 5.45 -10.37 14.32
CA GLY A 298 6.72 -10.09 15.00
C GLY A 298 7.97 -10.39 14.20
N ASP A 299 7.89 -10.40 12.86
CA ASP A 299 8.90 -10.77 11.83
C ASP A 299 10.38 -10.60 12.28
N GLY A 300 10.89 -11.51 13.12
CA GLY A 300 12.24 -11.48 13.69
C GLY A 300 12.55 -10.35 14.70
N GLY A 301 11.57 -9.53 15.08
CA GLY A 301 11.76 -8.33 15.90
C GLY A 301 10.82 -8.24 17.11
N SER A 302 10.97 -7.16 17.88
CA SER A 302 10.03 -6.85 18.97
C SER A 302 8.67 -6.46 18.38
N GLN A 303 7.67 -7.34 18.51
CA GLN A 303 6.27 -7.05 18.14
C GLN A 303 5.80 -5.71 18.71
N ARG A 304 6.17 -5.40 19.95
CA ARG A 304 5.80 -4.13 20.60
C ARG A 304 6.37 -2.93 19.86
N THR A 305 7.62 -3.02 19.43
CA THR A 305 8.29 -1.94 18.68
C THR A 305 7.68 -1.80 17.29
N GLN A 306 7.52 -2.90 16.56
CA GLN A 306 6.92 -2.89 15.22
C GLN A 306 5.49 -2.34 15.24
N ARG A 307 4.67 -2.71 16.25
CA ARG A 307 3.33 -2.13 16.42
C ARG A 307 3.38 -0.63 16.68
N LYS A 308 4.31 -0.16 17.51
CA LYS A 308 4.49 1.27 17.78
C LYS A 308 4.88 2.02 16.50
N ASP A 309 5.82 1.48 15.74
CA ASP A 309 6.33 2.11 14.52
C ASP A 309 5.25 2.14 13.43
N PHE A 310 4.55 1.03 13.22
CA PHE A 310 3.38 0.98 12.34
C PHE A 310 2.35 2.05 12.73
N MET A 311 1.96 2.13 14.01
CA MET A 311 0.97 3.10 14.47
C MET A 311 1.42 4.55 14.26
N TYR A 312 2.70 4.84 14.53
CA TYR A 312 3.27 6.17 14.31
C TYR A 312 3.25 6.54 12.83
N ASN A 313 3.70 5.63 11.97
CA ASN A 313 3.77 5.86 10.54
C ASN A 313 2.39 5.97 9.90
N PHE A 314 1.46 5.08 10.27
CA PHE A 314 0.08 5.12 9.79
C PHE A 314 -0.63 6.42 10.20
N TYR A 315 -0.43 6.88 11.43
CA TYR A 315 -0.95 8.15 11.89
C TYR A 315 -0.31 9.33 11.14
N SER A 316 1.00 9.27 10.87
CA SER A 316 1.71 10.26 10.07
C SER A 316 1.16 10.35 8.65
N ASP A 317 0.92 9.21 7.99
CA ASP A 317 0.36 9.14 6.64
C ASP A 317 -1.07 9.72 6.60
N THR A 318 -1.91 9.33 7.56
CA THR A 318 -3.27 9.88 7.70
C THR A 318 -3.26 11.39 7.94
N THR A 319 -2.38 11.87 8.84
CA THR A 319 -2.26 13.29 9.16
C THR A 319 -1.76 14.11 7.96
N LYS A 320 -0.83 13.56 7.17
CA LYS A 320 -0.35 14.21 5.94
C LYS A 320 -1.49 14.36 4.93
N TYR A 321 -2.32 13.32 4.76
CA TYR A 321 -3.48 13.38 3.89
C TYR A 321 -4.52 14.41 4.35
N GLU A 322 -4.85 14.43 5.65
CA GLU A 322 -5.81 15.40 6.22
C GLU A 322 -5.34 16.85 6.09
N LYS A 323 -4.02 17.08 6.17
CA LYS A 323 -3.40 18.40 6.05
C LYS A 323 -3.05 18.78 4.62
N ASP A 324 -3.30 17.90 3.65
CA ASP A 324 -3.05 18.20 2.25
C ASP A 324 -3.93 19.39 1.83
N HIS A 325 -3.26 20.48 1.46
CA HIS A 325 -3.93 21.73 1.12
C HIS A 325 -4.96 21.52 0.02
N MET A 326 -4.62 20.70 -0.99
CA MET A 326 -5.49 20.39 -2.12
C MET A 326 -6.80 19.75 -1.66
N ASN A 327 -6.72 18.78 -0.74
CA ASN A 327 -7.91 18.18 -0.15
C ASN A 327 -8.69 19.18 0.70
N SER A 328 -8.02 20.00 1.51
CA SER A 328 -8.70 20.93 2.42
C SER A 328 -9.51 22.02 1.73
N VAL A 329 -9.15 22.38 0.49
CA VAL A 329 -9.79 23.43 -0.30
C VAL A 329 -11.00 22.91 -1.07
N VAL A 330 -10.85 21.77 -1.75
CA VAL A 330 -11.91 21.21 -2.62
C VAL A 330 -13.04 20.59 -1.80
N PHE A 331 -12.70 20.01 -0.66
CA PHE A 331 -13.57 19.09 0.05
C PHE A 331 -13.98 19.66 1.41
N ALA A 332 -15.26 19.54 1.75
CA ALA A 332 -15.73 19.93 3.07
C ALA A 332 -14.92 19.17 4.13
N ARG A 333 -14.50 19.88 5.19
CA ARG A 333 -13.83 19.27 6.33
C ARG A 333 -14.70 18.10 6.77
N ALA A 334 -14.13 16.90 6.69
CA ALA A 334 -14.67 15.72 7.30
C ALA A 334 -14.79 16.00 8.81
N SER A 335 -15.97 16.43 9.26
CA SER A 335 -16.27 16.57 10.69
C SER A 335 -16.29 15.18 11.29
N ALA A 336 -15.17 14.75 11.87
CA ALA A 336 -14.96 13.45 12.53
C ALA A 336 -15.27 12.16 11.73
N GLN A 337 -15.90 12.25 10.56
CA GLN A 337 -16.30 11.14 9.70
C GLN A 337 -15.20 10.82 8.69
N ASN A 338 -14.73 9.58 8.67
CA ASN A 338 -13.70 9.14 7.74
C ASN A 338 -14.20 9.21 6.28
N LEU A 339 -13.27 9.42 5.35
CA LEU A 339 -13.53 9.54 3.90
C LEU A 339 -14.40 8.40 3.35
N HIS A 340 -14.12 7.21 3.86
CA HIS A 340 -14.86 5.98 3.64
C HIS A 340 -15.31 5.51 5.02
N SER A 341 -16.63 5.45 5.21
CA SER A 341 -17.22 4.97 6.46
C SER A 341 -17.19 3.44 6.52
N SER A 342 -17.18 2.80 5.35
CA SER A 342 -17.15 1.35 5.19
C SER A 342 -16.13 0.94 4.14
N VAL A 343 -15.56 -0.26 4.30
CA VAL A 343 -14.72 -0.89 3.27
C VAL A 343 -15.50 -1.12 1.97
N GLN A 344 -16.84 -1.19 2.04
CA GLN A 344 -17.74 -1.27 0.88
C GLN A 344 -17.54 -0.11 -0.10
N ASP A 345 -17.13 1.05 0.41
CA ASP A 345 -16.93 2.27 -0.37
C ASP A 345 -15.59 2.30 -1.11
N ILE A 346 -14.77 1.25 -1.02
CA ILE A 346 -13.44 1.19 -1.61
C ILE A 346 -13.43 0.24 -2.81
N TRP A 347 -13.72 -1.03 -2.57
CA TRP A 347 -13.67 -2.08 -3.60
C TRP A 347 -15.01 -2.79 -3.71
N PHE A 348 -15.55 -3.27 -2.58
CA PHE A 348 -16.58 -4.32 -2.59
C PHE A 348 -17.88 -3.92 -3.30
N ALA A 349 -18.43 -2.73 -3.06
CA ALA A 349 -19.70 -2.38 -3.72
C ALA A 349 -19.53 -2.07 -5.22
N ALA A 350 -18.38 -1.52 -5.65
CA ALA A 350 -18.08 -1.34 -7.07
C ALA A 350 -17.84 -2.69 -7.76
N ALA A 351 -17.03 -3.57 -7.14
CA ALA A 351 -16.77 -4.91 -7.64
C ALA A 351 -18.04 -5.75 -7.71
N ALA A 352 -18.91 -5.70 -6.70
CA ALA A 352 -20.18 -6.43 -6.70
C ALA A 352 -21.13 -5.91 -7.80
N ALA A 353 -21.17 -4.59 -8.05
CA ALA A 353 -21.95 -4.04 -9.15
C ALA A 353 -21.43 -4.55 -10.51
N GLU A 354 -20.11 -4.52 -10.71
CA GLU A 354 -19.46 -4.98 -11.94
C GLU A 354 -19.64 -6.50 -12.15
N LEU A 355 -19.48 -7.32 -11.11
CA LEU A 355 -19.71 -8.77 -11.17
C LEU A 355 -21.16 -9.11 -11.53
N ARG A 356 -22.15 -8.39 -10.97
CA ARG A 356 -23.56 -8.54 -11.36
C ARG A 356 -23.81 -8.14 -12.81
N ALA A 357 -23.23 -7.01 -13.25
CA ALA A 357 -23.35 -6.56 -14.64
C ALA A 357 -22.81 -7.61 -15.63
N ARG A 358 -21.73 -8.30 -15.26
CA ARG A 358 -21.13 -9.40 -16.04
C ARG A 358 -21.81 -10.75 -15.87
N ARG A 359 -22.85 -10.85 -15.03
CA ARG A 359 -23.52 -12.11 -14.66
C ARG A 359 -22.54 -13.17 -14.13
N ALA A 360 -21.53 -12.73 -13.39
CA ALA A 360 -20.47 -13.56 -12.81
C ALA A 360 -20.79 -13.97 -11.36
N ILE A 361 -22.08 -13.98 -10.98
CA ILE A 361 -22.57 -14.43 -9.67
C ILE A 361 -23.68 -15.45 -9.93
N PRO A 362 -23.61 -16.65 -9.31
CA PRO A 362 -22.55 -17.15 -8.44
C PRO A 362 -21.26 -17.49 -9.21
N HIS A 363 -20.15 -17.65 -8.47
CA HIS A 363 -18.84 -18.07 -9.00
C HIS A 363 -18.12 -19.03 -8.03
N ASP A 364 -17.05 -19.68 -8.49
CA ASP A 364 -16.30 -20.65 -7.69
C ASP A 364 -15.46 -19.97 -6.60
N VAL A 365 -15.09 -20.73 -5.56
CA VAL A 365 -14.13 -20.28 -4.52
C VAL A 365 -12.69 -20.51 -4.97
N GLU A 366 -11.74 -19.81 -4.36
CA GLU A 366 -10.32 -20.13 -4.47
C GLU A 366 -9.99 -21.37 -3.62
N HIS A 367 -9.20 -22.27 -4.18
CA HIS A 367 -8.92 -23.57 -3.58
C HIS A 367 -7.42 -23.85 -3.50
N VAL A 368 -6.90 -24.06 -2.29
CA VAL A 368 -5.49 -24.36 -2.05
C VAL A 368 -5.33 -25.68 -1.30
N TRP A 369 -4.53 -26.57 -1.89
CA TRP A 369 -4.17 -27.85 -1.27
C TRP A 369 -2.86 -27.71 -0.49
N VAL A 370 -2.92 -27.93 0.83
CA VAL A 370 -1.73 -27.78 1.70
C VAL A 370 -1.02 -29.10 1.99
N TRP A 371 -1.73 -30.13 2.47
CA TRP A 371 -1.12 -31.40 2.86
C TRP A 371 -2.06 -32.58 2.70
N ASN A 372 -1.63 -33.66 2.02
CA ASN A 372 -2.39 -34.90 1.80
C ASN A 372 -3.87 -34.67 1.45
N GLY A 373 -4.16 -33.65 0.65
CA GLY A 373 -5.53 -33.34 0.24
C GLY A 373 -6.37 -32.57 1.27
N ILE A 374 -5.78 -31.84 2.23
CA ILE A 374 -6.52 -30.87 3.05
C ILE A 374 -6.81 -29.62 2.20
N PRO A 375 -8.09 -29.30 1.94
CA PRO A 375 -8.49 -28.14 1.17
C PRO A 375 -8.70 -26.91 2.06
N ILE A 376 -7.92 -25.85 1.82
CA ILE A 376 -8.18 -24.52 2.34
C ILE A 376 -8.86 -23.73 1.23
N VAL A 377 -10.00 -23.13 1.55
CA VAL A 377 -10.81 -22.37 0.61
C VAL A 377 -11.00 -20.94 1.12
N PHE A 378 -11.02 -19.99 0.19
CA PHE A 378 -11.38 -18.62 0.49
C PHE A 378 -12.18 -18.04 -0.68
N GLY A 379 -13.10 -17.15 -0.37
CA GLY A 379 -14.07 -16.66 -1.34
C GLY A 379 -14.83 -15.46 -0.80
N CYS A 380 -16.02 -15.25 -1.34
CA CYS A 380 -16.95 -14.22 -0.89
C CYS A 380 -18.35 -14.82 -0.66
N PRO A 381 -19.30 -14.05 -0.10
CA PRO A 381 -20.67 -14.54 0.13
C PRO A 381 -21.42 -14.99 -1.13
N ASP A 382 -20.98 -14.52 -2.31
CA ASP A 382 -21.59 -14.82 -3.61
C ASP A 382 -21.02 -16.11 -4.26
N CYS A 383 -20.12 -16.82 -3.57
CA CYS A 383 -19.51 -18.05 -4.07
C CYS A 383 -20.43 -19.28 -3.94
N HIS A 384 -20.19 -20.29 -4.79
CA HIS A 384 -20.80 -21.61 -4.62
C HIS A 384 -20.35 -22.27 -3.31
N PRO A 385 -21.28 -22.93 -2.58
CA PRO A 385 -20.93 -23.73 -1.41
C PRO A 385 -19.91 -24.80 -1.78
N THR A 386 -18.73 -24.75 -1.16
CA THR A 386 -17.61 -25.63 -1.48
C THR A 386 -17.09 -26.31 -0.22
N ARG A 387 -16.67 -27.57 -0.34
CA ARG A 387 -16.09 -28.33 0.77
C ARG A 387 -14.66 -27.85 1.03
N GLY A 388 -14.38 -27.51 2.28
CA GLY A 388 -13.04 -27.22 2.78
C GLY A 388 -13.06 -26.29 3.98
N TRP A 389 -11.88 -26.06 4.56
CA TRP A 389 -11.77 -25.13 5.66
C TRP A 389 -11.76 -23.70 5.13
N GLN A 390 -12.70 -22.89 5.60
CA GLN A 390 -12.93 -21.51 5.15
C GLN A 390 -11.95 -20.57 5.87
N ALA A 391 -11.07 -19.92 5.10
CA ALA A 391 -10.05 -19.00 5.63
C ALA A 391 -10.61 -17.65 6.08
#